data_AF-A0AAU7QBD4-F1
#
_entry.id   AF-A0AAU7QBD4-F1
#
_cell.length_a   1.000
_cell.length_b   1.000
_cell.length_c   1.000
_cell.angle_alpha   90.00
_cell.angle_beta   90.00
_cell.angle_gamma   90.00
#
_symmetry.space_group_name_H-M   'P 1'
#
loop_
_entity.id
_entity.type
_entity.pdbx_description
1 polymer ?
#
loop_
_entity_poly.entity_id
_entity_poly.type
_entity_poly.pdbx_seq_one_letter_code
_entity_poly.pdbx_strand_id
1 'polypeptide(L)'
;MTSIIKNTAANTVEATEVSSRASGIVQRNGELMDTVTDKMRSIRNSSEHMSEIIGVIDSIAFQTNILALNAAVEAARAGENGRGFAVVASEVRALAQRSATAAKEIKNLIDESVNQIHEGMKLVEEAGISMKDMVTNVHNVTDIIKEISQASHEQSDGIHQINLAVGQIDSTTQQNAALVEEAASAAVSLQAQAAALTQIVSTFKLTSASLTDAIPHHDTNKQPLPDQKAPLTAETASTENTESWTSF
;
A
#
# COMPACT_ATOMS: atom_id res chain seq x y z
N MET A 1 21.03 -2.24 -10.43
CA MET A 1 20.37 -1.83 -9.16
C MET A 1 20.12 -0.33 -9.11
N THR A 2 21.11 0.53 -9.39
CA THR A 2 20.92 2.00 -9.40
C THR A 2 19.80 2.48 -10.33
N SER A 3 19.64 1.87 -11.51
CA SER A 3 18.52 2.19 -12.42
C SER A 3 17.15 1.81 -11.86
N ILE A 4 17.06 0.72 -11.09
CA ILE A 4 15.82 0.26 -10.46
C ILE A 4 15.40 1.26 -9.38
N ILE A 5 16.33 1.67 -8.50
CA ILE A 5 16.07 2.66 -7.45
C ILE A 5 15.66 4.01 -8.05
N LYS A 6 16.33 4.45 -9.14
CA LYS A 6 15.95 5.68 -9.84
C LYS A 6 14.56 5.60 -10.45
N ASN A 7 14.19 4.46 -11.04
CA ASN A 7 12.84 4.23 -11.55
C ASN A 7 11.81 4.19 -10.42
N THR A 8 12.11 3.54 -9.29
CA THR A 8 11.24 3.55 -8.11
C THR A 8 10.99 4.98 -7.61
N ALA A 9 12.03 5.80 -7.50
CA ALA A 9 11.90 7.20 -7.09
C ALA A 9 11.12 8.05 -8.11
N ALA A 10 11.22 7.76 -9.40
CA ALA A 10 10.39 8.43 -10.41
C ALA A 10 8.91 7.99 -10.28
N ASN A 11 8.67 6.70 -10.10
CA ASN A 11 7.33 6.13 -9.94
C ASN A 11 6.64 6.63 -8.65
N THR A 12 7.38 6.89 -7.56
CA THR A 12 6.80 7.46 -6.34
C THR A 12 6.31 8.89 -6.56
N VAL A 13 7.03 9.70 -7.35
CA VAL A 13 6.58 11.06 -7.71
C VAL A 13 5.28 11.00 -8.50
N GLU A 14 5.21 10.14 -9.52
CA GLU A 14 3.99 9.94 -10.31
C GLU A 14 2.83 9.42 -9.44
N ALA A 15 3.09 8.43 -8.59
CA ALA A 15 2.08 7.87 -7.67
C ALA A 15 1.56 8.91 -6.67
N THR A 16 2.41 9.84 -6.23
CA THR A 16 2.01 10.96 -5.36
C THR A 16 1.06 11.90 -6.10
N GLU A 17 1.35 12.23 -7.36
CA GLU A 17 0.47 13.08 -8.17
C GLU A 17 -0.89 12.40 -8.42
N VAL A 18 -0.89 11.12 -8.77
CA VAL A 18 -2.12 10.32 -8.96
C VAL A 18 -2.94 10.28 -7.68
N SER A 19 -2.30 10.06 -6.53
CA SER A 19 -2.97 10.02 -5.23
C SER A 19 -3.58 11.37 -4.86
N SER A 20 -2.86 12.47 -5.14
CA SER A 20 -3.38 13.83 -4.94
C SER A 20 -4.61 14.12 -5.82
N ARG A 21 -4.56 13.75 -7.11
CA ARG A 21 -5.72 13.87 -8.02
C ARG A 21 -6.90 13.01 -7.56
N ALA A 22 -6.64 11.78 -7.14
CA ALA A 22 -7.66 10.89 -6.60
C ALA A 22 -8.32 11.48 -5.34
N SER A 23 -7.52 12.02 -4.41
CA SER A 23 -8.03 12.69 -3.21
C SER A 23 -8.97 13.84 -3.54
N GLY A 24 -8.59 14.69 -4.51
CA GLY A 24 -9.45 15.79 -4.98
C GLY A 24 -10.78 15.31 -5.59
N ILE A 25 -10.77 14.19 -6.32
CA ILE A 25 -12.00 13.59 -6.87
C ILE A 25 -12.89 13.05 -5.74
N VAL A 26 -12.32 12.33 -4.78
CA VAL A 26 -13.08 11.77 -3.65
C VAL A 26 -13.68 12.89 -2.79
N GLN A 27 -12.95 13.97 -2.55
CA GLN A 27 -13.47 15.12 -1.80
C GLN A 27 -14.65 15.78 -2.51
N ARG A 28 -14.55 15.99 -3.82
CA ARG A 28 -15.68 16.50 -4.63
C ARG A 28 -16.87 15.55 -4.63
N ASN A 29 -16.64 14.24 -4.65
CA ASN A 29 -17.71 13.26 -4.53
C ASN A 29 -18.39 13.32 -3.16
N GLY A 30 -17.64 13.57 -2.09
CA GLY A 30 -18.19 13.83 -0.75
C GLY A 30 -19.15 15.02 -0.74
N GLU A 31 -18.73 16.17 -1.29
CA GLU A 31 -19.58 17.37 -1.43
C GLU A 31 -20.84 17.10 -2.28
N LEU A 32 -20.72 16.26 -3.31
CA LEU A 32 -21.85 15.86 -4.13
C LEU A 32 -22.83 14.98 -3.35
N MET A 33 -22.36 14.06 -2.49
CA MET A 33 -23.23 13.26 -1.62
C MET A 33 -24.00 14.12 -0.63
N ASP A 34 -23.36 15.17 -0.07
CA ASP A 34 -24.04 16.15 0.80
C ASP A 34 -25.15 16.88 0.03
N THR A 35 -24.85 17.32 -1.19
CA THR A 35 -25.84 17.98 -2.07
C THR A 35 -27.01 17.05 -2.41
N VAL A 36 -26.74 15.77 -2.69
CA VAL A 36 -27.78 14.75 -2.95
C VAL A 36 -28.65 14.55 -1.71
N THR A 37 -28.05 14.48 -0.52
CA THR A 37 -28.76 14.35 0.76
C THR A 37 -29.71 15.52 0.99
N ASP A 38 -29.25 16.74 0.74
CA ASP A 38 -30.09 17.94 0.86
C ASP A 38 -31.24 17.94 -0.15
N LYS A 39 -31.00 17.49 -1.38
CA LYS A 39 -32.07 17.34 -2.39
C LYS A 39 -33.08 16.27 -2.00
N MET A 40 -32.64 15.12 -1.49
CA MET A 40 -33.54 14.08 -1.00
C MET A 40 -34.39 14.58 0.18
N ARG A 41 -33.81 15.37 1.09
CA ARG A 41 -34.56 16.01 2.19
C ARG A 41 -35.63 16.97 1.65
N SER A 42 -35.32 17.75 0.62
CA SER A 42 -36.28 18.63 -0.04
C SER A 42 -37.40 17.87 -0.74
N ILE A 43 -37.10 16.74 -1.39
CA ILE A 43 -38.11 15.89 -2.04
C ILE A 43 -39.03 15.29 -0.97
N ARG A 44 -38.49 14.77 0.15
CA ARG A 44 -39.30 14.28 1.28
C ARG A 44 -40.28 15.34 1.78
N ASN A 45 -39.81 16.56 2.03
CA ASN A 45 -40.67 17.66 2.49
C ASN A 45 -41.76 18.00 1.46
N SER A 46 -41.40 18.01 0.17
CA SER A 46 -42.37 18.21 -0.92
C SER A 46 -43.43 17.10 -0.95
N SER A 47 -43.06 15.84 -0.73
CA SER A 47 -43.99 14.70 -0.67
C SER A 47 -44.90 14.78 0.56
N GLU A 48 -44.38 15.21 1.72
CA GLU A 48 -45.20 15.44 2.92
C GLU A 48 -46.26 16.51 2.67
N HIS A 49 -45.88 17.64 2.07
CA HIS A 49 -46.84 18.68 1.65
C HIS A 49 -47.87 18.18 0.64
N MET A 50 -47.48 17.31 -0.31
CA MET A 50 -48.45 16.68 -1.21
C MET A 50 -49.45 15.82 -0.43
N SER A 51 -49.00 15.04 0.56
CA SER A 51 -49.89 14.23 1.40
C SER A 51 -50.92 15.08 2.15
N GLU A 52 -50.52 16.25 2.67
CA GLU A 52 -51.42 17.23 3.29
C GLU A 52 -52.48 17.74 2.31
N ILE A 53 -52.07 18.13 1.09
CA ILE A 53 -52.98 18.62 0.05
C ILE A 53 -54.00 17.54 -0.34
N ILE A 54 -53.54 16.30 -0.54
CA ILE A 54 -54.43 15.17 -0.86
C ILE A 54 -55.42 14.90 0.28
N GLY A 55 -55.00 15.08 1.54
CA GLY A 55 -55.91 15.01 2.70
C GLY A 55 -57.02 16.07 2.66
N VAL A 56 -56.72 17.28 2.20
CA VAL A 56 -57.73 18.33 1.98
C VAL A 56 -58.68 17.94 0.83
N ILE A 57 -58.17 17.37 -0.26
CA ILE A 57 -59.00 16.92 -1.39
C ILE A 57 -59.97 15.81 -0.98
N ASP A 58 -59.51 14.82 -0.20
CA ASP A 58 -60.37 13.76 0.35
C ASP A 58 -61.46 14.35 1.26
N SER A 59 -61.10 15.34 2.08
CA SER A 59 -62.07 16.07 2.93
C SER A 59 -63.11 16.82 2.09
N ILE A 60 -62.72 17.45 0.98
CA ILE A 60 -63.64 18.12 0.04
C ILE A 60 -64.56 17.10 -0.64
N ALA A 61 -64.03 15.96 -1.06
CA ALA A 61 -64.81 14.88 -1.65
C ALA A 61 -65.85 14.35 -0.66
N PHE A 62 -65.47 14.16 0.61
CA PHE A 62 -66.39 13.77 1.67
C PHE A 62 -67.49 14.81 1.90
N GLN A 63 -67.14 16.10 2.01
CA GLN A 63 -68.13 17.18 2.16
C GLN A 63 -69.10 17.26 0.97
N THR A 64 -68.59 17.09 -0.25
CA THR A 64 -69.40 17.05 -1.48
C THR A 64 -70.36 15.87 -1.48
N ASN A 65 -69.92 14.70 -1.01
CA ASN A 65 -70.75 13.51 -0.85
C ASN A 65 -71.88 13.72 0.18
N ILE A 66 -71.62 14.43 1.29
CA ILE A 66 -72.66 14.79 2.27
C ILE A 66 -73.65 15.82 1.69
N LEU A 67 -73.18 16.83 0.97
CA LEU A 67 -74.04 17.81 0.29
C LEU A 67 -74.96 17.14 -0.74
N ALA A 68 -74.42 16.21 -1.54
CA ALA A 68 -75.18 15.44 -2.52
C ALA A 68 -76.24 14.56 -1.87
N LEU A 69 -75.94 13.95 -0.71
CA LEU A 69 -76.92 13.20 0.06
C LEU A 69 -78.07 14.10 0.54
N ASN A 70 -77.75 15.27 1.10
CA ASN A 70 -78.76 16.22 1.55
C ASN A 70 -79.65 16.70 0.38
N ALA A 71 -79.05 16.97 -0.78
CA ALA A 71 -79.78 17.34 -1.99
C ALA A 71 -80.72 16.21 -2.47
N ALA A 72 -80.28 14.95 -2.41
CA ALA A 72 -81.12 13.80 -2.75
C ALA A 72 -82.33 13.67 -1.81
N VAL A 73 -82.14 13.93 -0.51
CA VAL A 73 -83.22 13.93 0.49
C VAL A 73 -84.23 15.05 0.20
N GLU A 74 -83.76 16.28 -0.07
CA GLU A 74 -84.66 17.40 -0.36
C GLU A 74 -85.38 17.21 -1.71
N ALA A 75 -84.72 16.61 -2.70
CA ALA A 75 -85.35 16.24 -3.97
C ALA A 75 -86.46 15.20 -3.78
N ALA A 76 -86.25 14.20 -2.91
CA ALA A 76 -87.29 13.23 -2.55
C ALA A 76 -88.47 13.91 -1.82
N ARG A 77 -88.19 14.90 -0.97
CA ARG A 77 -89.20 15.69 -0.26
C ARG A 77 -90.06 16.55 -1.19
N ALA A 78 -89.48 17.05 -2.28
CA ALA A 78 -90.19 17.82 -3.31
C ALA A 78 -91.06 16.97 -4.26
N GLY A 79 -91.03 15.64 -4.14
CA GLY A 79 -91.83 14.73 -4.95
C GLY A 79 -91.52 14.80 -6.44
N GLU A 80 -92.56 14.87 -7.29
CA GLU A 80 -92.41 14.90 -8.76
C GLU A 80 -91.60 16.12 -9.26
N ASN A 81 -91.70 17.27 -8.57
CA ASN A 81 -90.96 18.48 -8.92
C ASN A 81 -89.44 18.34 -8.65
N GLY A 82 -89.03 17.38 -7.82
CA GLY A 82 -87.65 17.13 -7.45
C GLY A 82 -86.92 16.09 -8.32
N ARG A 83 -87.59 15.43 -9.28
CA ARG A 83 -87.01 14.30 -10.03
C ARG A 83 -85.71 14.67 -10.77
N GLY A 84 -85.66 15.86 -11.38
CA GLY A 84 -84.44 16.34 -12.04
C GLY A 84 -83.29 16.59 -11.07
N PHE A 85 -83.57 17.16 -9.89
CA PHE A 85 -82.58 17.39 -8.85
C PHE A 85 -82.07 16.08 -8.23
N ALA A 86 -82.92 15.07 -8.10
CA ALA A 86 -82.52 13.75 -7.58
C ALA A 86 -81.46 13.07 -8.46
N VAL A 87 -81.58 13.19 -9.80
CA VAL A 87 -80.60 12.63 -10.74
C VAL A 87 -79.26 13.36 -10.61
N VAL A 88 -79.28 14.70 -10.57
CA VAL A 88 -78.05 15.49 -10.39
C VAL A 88 -77.38 15.17 -9.05
N ALA A 89 -78.15 15.06 -7.97
CA ALA A 89 -77.63 14.69 -6.65
C ALA A 89 -76.95 13.30 -6.65
N SER A 90 -77.53 12.32 -7.34
CA SER A 90 -76.91 11.00 -7.50
C SER A 90 -75.59 11.06 -8.29
N GLU A 91 -75.53 11.85 -9.36
CA GLU A 91 -74.31 11.98 -10.18
C GLU A 91 -73.19 12.69 -9.41
N VAL A 92 -73.52 13.76 -8.68
CA VAL A 92 -72.56 14.47 -7.81
C VAL A 92 -72.05 13.55 -6.71
N ARG A 93 -72.91 12.71 -6.13
CA ARG A 93 -72.51 11.73 -5.11
C ARG A 93 -71.54 10.70 -5.70
N ALA A 94 -71.84 10.16 -6.87
CA ALA A 94 -70.97 9.19 -7.56
C ALA A 94 -69.61 9.80 -7.91
N LEU A 95 -69.59 11.06 -8.38
CA LEU A 95 -68.35 11.80 -8.65
C LEU A 95 -67.53 12.01 -7.37
N ALA A 96 -68.17 12.43 -6.27
CA ALA A 96 -67.51 12.63 -4.99
C ALA A 96 -66.87 11.32 -4.45
N GLN A 97 -67.57 10.19 -4.56
CA GLN A 97 -67.02 8.89 -4.20
C GLN A 97 -65.81 8.50 -5.07
N ARG A 98 -65.88 8.74 -6.38
CA ARG A 98 -64.75 8.51 -7.29
C ARG A 98 -63.55 9.39 -6.93
N SER A 99 -63.77 10.66 -6.60
CA SER A 99 -62.71 11.58 -6.15
C SER A 99 -62.05 11.11 -4.85
N ALA A 100 -62.83 10.63 -3.87
CA ALA A 100 -62.30 10.11 -2.61
C ALA A 100 -61.42 8.86 -2.83
N THR A 101 -61.87 7.92 -3.68
CA THR A 101 -61.07 6.73 -4.04
C THR A 101 -59.76 7.14 -4.71
N ALA A 102 -59.80 8.05 -5.69
CA ALA A 102 -58.60 8.53 -6.37
C ALA A 102 -57.64 9.26 -5.41
N ALA A 103 -58.17 10.09 -4.50
CA ALA A 103 -57.36 10.74 -3.47
C ALA A 103 -56.64 9.72 -2.57
N LYS A 104 -57.34 8.64 -2.18
CA LYS A 104 -56.74 7.56 -1.38
C LYS A 104 -55.63 6.81 -2.14
N GLU A 105 -55.83 6.53 -3.43
CA GLU A 105 -54.81 5.89 -4.28
C GLU A 105 -53.57 6.78 -4.42
N ILE A 106 -53.75 8.08 -4.66
CA ILE A 106 -52.63 9.04 -4.74
C ILE A 106 -51.89 9.12 -3.40
N LYS A 107 -52.64 9.15 -2.28
CA LYS A 107 -52.02 9.16 -0.94
C LYS A 107 -51.12 7.95 -0.72
N ASN A 108 -51.59 6.75 -1.07
CA ASN A 108 -50.79 5.53 -0.95
C ASN A 108 -49.50 5.60 -1.78
N LEU A 109 -49.55 6.13 -3.00
CA LEU A 109 -48.36 6.31 -3.85
C LEU A 109 -47.37 7.33 -3.26
N ILE A 110 -47.88 8.40 -2.64
CA ILE A 110 -47.04 9.37 -1.94
C ILE A 110 -46.37 8.71 -0.73
N ASP A 111 -47.11 7.95 0.08
CA ASP A 111 -46.57 7.25 1.25
C ASP A 111 -45.49 6.23 0.84
N GLU A 112 -45.71 5.50 -0.25
CA GLU A 112 -44.70 4.61 -0.85
C GLU A 112 -43.44 5.39 -1.30
N SER A 113 -43.63 6.52 -1.97
CA SER A 113 -42.52 7.38 -2.42
C SER A 113 -41.71 7.92 -1.24
N VAL A 114 -42.36 8.31 -0.14
CA VAL A 114 -41.68 8.77 1.09
C VAL A 114 -40.82 7.66 1.69
N ASN A 115 -41.32 6.42 1.72
CA ASN A 115 -40.55 5.26 2.19
C ASN A 115 -39.33 5.00 1.30
N GLN A 116 -39.48 5.04 -0.03
CA GLN A 116 -38.36 4.89 -0.96
C GLN A 116 -37.31 5.99 -0.80
N ILE A 117 -37.72 7.25 -0.57
CA ILE A 117 -36.81 8.35 -0.27
C ILE A 117 -36.06 8.09 1.05
N HIS A 118 -36.74 7.58 2.08
CA HIS A 118 -36.10 7.25 3.35
C HIS A 118 -35.02 6.18 3.20
N GLU A 119 -35.32 5.10 2.48
CA GLU A 119 -34.33 4.06 2.16
C GLU A 119 -33.16 4.63 1.34
N GLY A 120 -33.47 5.47 0.33
CA GLY A 120 -32.45 6.15 -0.47
C GLY A 120 -31.54 7.07 0.35
N MET A 121 -32.08 7.82 1.31
CA MET A 121 -31.28 8.67 2.21
C MET A 121 -30.29 7.84 3.03
N LYS A 122 -30.71 6.68 3.55
CA LYS A 122 -29.82 5.79 4.30
C LYS A 122 -28.65 5.29 3.45
N LEU A 123 -28.90 4.92 2.20
CA LEU A 123 -27.85 4.49 1.28
C LEU A 123 -26.86 5.62 0.93
N VAL A 124 -27.36 6.84 0.76
CA VAL A 124 -26.52 8.02 0.50
C VAL A 124 -25.68 8.37 1.72
N GLU A 125 -26.23 8.25 2.93
CA GLU A 125 -25.49 8.47 4.18
C GLU A 125 -24.34 7.45 4.34
N GLU A 126 -24.61 6.17 4.09
CA GLU A 126 -23.60 5.11 4.10
C GLU A 126 -22.51 5.36 3.03
N ALA A 127 -22.91 5.78 1.82
CA ALA A 127 -21.97 6.18 0.77
C ALA A 127 -21.12 7.40 1.20
N GLY A 128 -21.70 8.36 1.90
CA GLY A 128 -20.99 9.52 2.45
C GLY A 128 -19.91 9.13 3.47
N ILE A 129 -20.22 8.19 4.37
CA ILE A 129 -19.24 7.62 5.31
C ILE A 129 -18.12 6.91 4.55
N SER A 130 -18.47 6.07 3.57
CA SER A 130 -17.48 5.34 2.75
C SER A 130 -16.55 6.28 1.97
N MET A 131 -17.06 7.41 1.47
CA MET A 131 -16.24 8.44 0.82
C MET A 131 -15.24 9.07 1.79
N LYS A 132 -15.65 9.34 3.04
CA LYS A 132 -14.76 9.87 4.08
C LYS A 132 -13.65 8.89 4.45
N ASP A 133 -13.97 7.61 4.54
CA ASP A 133 -12.98 6.55 4.75
C ASP A 133 -12.02 6.45 3.55
N MET A 134 -12.54 6.62 2.32
CA MET A 134 -11.72 6.63 1.11
C MET A 134 -10.73 7.81 1.09
N VAL A 135 -11.11 9.01 1.54
CA VAL A 135 -10.16 10.13 1.70
C VAL A 135 -9.02 9.76 2.64
N THR A 136 -9.36 9.14 3.77
CA THR A 136 -8.38 8.68 4.78
C THR A 136 -7.43 7.65 4.19
N ASN A 137 -7.95 6.67 3.43
CA ASN A 137 -7.14 5.65 2.78
C ASN A 137 -6.19 6.25 1.72
N VAL A 138 -6.65 7.24 0.94
CA VAL A 138 -5.78 7.92 -0.03
C VAL A 138 -4.67 8.72 0.67
N HIS A 139 -4.94 9.31 1.83
CA HIS A 139 -3.90 9.93 2.66
C HIS A 139 -2.86 8.91 3.12
N ASN A 140 -3.29 7.77 3.66
CA ASN A 140 -2.38 6.70 4.09
C ASN A 140 -1.50 6.19 2.93
N VAL A 141 -2.07 6.03 1.73
CA VAL A 141 -1.30 5.65 0.53
C VAL A 141 -0.27 6.72 0.18
N THR A 142 -0.63 8.00 0.28
CA THR A 142 0.30 9.11 0.03
C THR A 142 1.47 9.11 1.02
N ASP A 143 1.20 8.84 2.29
CA ASP A 143 2.23 8.72 3.33
C ASP A 143 3.18 7.54 3.07
N ILE A 144 2.65 6.38 2.68
CA ILE A 144 3.47 5.22 2.30
C ILE A 144 4.36 5.54 1.10
N ILE A 145 3.83 6.22 0.07
CA ILE A 145 4.61 6.61 -1.11
C ILE A 145 5.75 7.56 -0.72
N LYS A 146 5.51 8.47 0.24
CA LYS A 146 6.53 9.37 0.77
C LYS A 146 7.62 8.60 1.50
N GLU A 147 7.27 7.61 2.32
CA GLU A 147 8.23 6.72 2.98
C GLU A 147 9.06 5.92 1.96
N ILE A 148 8.44 5.36 0.92
CA ILE A 148 9.15 4.65 -0.16
C ILE A 148 10.11 5.58 -0.89
N SER A 149 9.70 6.83 -1.15
CA SER A 149 10.55 7.82 -1.81
C SER A 149 11.77 8.17 -0.96
N GLN A 150 11.59 8.31 0.36
CA GLN A 150 12.70 8.53 1.29
C GLN A 150 13.63 7.31 1.35
N ALA A 151 13.09 6.11 1.55
CA ALA A 151 13.88 4.87 1.58
C ALA A 151 14.65 4.64 0.27
N SER A 152 14.07 5.00 -0.88
CA SER A 152 14.73 4.93 -2.19
C SER A 152 15.90 5.91 -2.28
N HIS A 153 15.79 7.10 -1.68
CA HIS A 153 16.88 8.06 -1.62
C HIS A 153 18.04 7.54 -0.75
N GLU A 154 17.73 7.05 0.45
CA GLU A 154 18.71 6.45 1.37
C GLU A 154 19.40 5.23 0.73
N GLN A 155 18.66 4.38 0.01
CA GLN A 155 19.23 3.26 -0.75
C GLN A 155 20.16 3.74 -1.86
N SER A 156 19.81 4.80 -2.59
CA SER A 156 20.65 5.37 -3.64
C SER A 156 22.00 5.83 -3.06
N ASP A 157 21.96 6.52 -1.92
CA ASP A 157 23.17 6.98 -1.22
C ASP A 157 24.01 5.79 -0.70
N GLY A 158 23.37 4.77 -0.14
CA GLY A 158 24.04 3.54 0.28
C GLY A 158 24.73 2.81 -0.88
N ILE A 159 24.07 2.71 -2.04
CA ILE A 159 24.66 2.13 -3.25
C ILE A 159 25.84 2.96 -3.76
N HIS A 160 25.77 4.29 -3.66
CA HIS A 160 26.90 5.15 -4.02
C HIS A 160 28.12 4.86 -3.13
N GLN A 161 27.93 4.72 -1.81
CA GLN A 161 29.02 4.36 -0.90
C GLN A 161 29.60 2.97 -1.18
N ILE A 162 28.75 1.97 -1.47
CA ILE A 162 29.20 0.64 -1.88
C ILE A 162 30.04 0.72 -3.15
N ASN A 163 29.62 1.52 -4.14
CA ASN A 163 30.37 1.66 -5.39
C ASN A 163 31.79 2.21 -5.14
N LEU A 164 31.93 3.22 -4.27
CA LEU A 164 33.23 3.76 -3.85
C LEU A 164 34.09 2.69 -3.17
N ALA A 165 33.52 1.94 -2.22
CA ALA A 165 34.23 0.89 -1.50
C ALA A 165 34.71 -0.23 -2.44
N VAL A 166 33.87 -0.64 -3.40
CA VAL A 166 34.24 -1.63 -4.42
C VAL A 166 35.38 -1.12 -5.31
N GLY A 167 35.36 0.15 -5.71
CA GLY A 167 36.47 0.76 -6.45
C GLY A 167 37.79 0.75 -5.67
N GLN A 168 37.73 0.99 -4.36
CA GLN A 168 38.92 0.92 -3.50
C GLN A 168 39.44 -0.51 -3.30
N ILE A 169 38.54 -1.48 -3.16
CA ILE A 169 38.89 -2.92 -3.12
C ILE A 169 39.53 -3.34 -4.44
N ASP A 170 38.99 -2.92 -5.58
CA ASP A 170 39.56 -3.21 -6.90
C ASP A 170 40.97 -2.63 -7.03
N SER A 171 41.18 -1.37 -6.65
CA SER A 171 42.51 -0.74 -6.64
C SER A 171 43.50 -1.49 -5.75
N THR A 172 43.08 -1.92 -4.55
CA THR A 172 43.94 -2.68 -3.63
C THR A 172 44.25 -4.08 -4.17
N THR A 173 43.28 -4.71 -4.84
CA THR A 173 43.45 -6.01 -5.48
C THR A 173 44.44 -5.94 -6.63
N GLN A 174 44.35 -4.90 -7.46
CA GLN A 174 45.32 -4.64 -8.53
C GLN A 174 46.72 -4.38 -7.97
N GLN A 175 46.83 -3.59 -6.89
CA GLN A 175 48.11 -3.36 -6.21
C GLN A 175 48.70 -4.67 -5.67
N ASN A 176 47.88 -5.52 -5.05
CA ASN A 176 48.33 -6.82 -4.55
C ASN A 176 48.83 -7.73 -5.69
N ALA A 177 48.15 -7.72 -6.85
CA ALA A 177 48.60 -8.46 -8.02
C ALA A 177 49.98 -7.95 -8.50
N ALA A 178 50.17 -6.64 -8.59
CA ALA A 178 51.46 -6.05 -8.94
C ALA A 178 52.57 -6.41 -7.94
N LEU A 179 52.28 -6.34 -6.64
CA LEU A 179 53.23 -6.73 -5.59
C LEU A 179 53.60 -8.21 -5.67
N VAL A 180 52.66 -9.08 -6.03
CA VAL A 180 52.93 -10.51 -6.24
C VAL A 180 53.82 -10.73 -7.46
N GLU A 181 53.60 -10.00 -8.56
CA GLU A 181 54.49 -10.05 -9.73
C GLU A 181 55.91 -9.56 -9.39
N GLU A 182 56.02 -8.45 -8.66
CA GLU A 182 57.31 -7.93 -8.18
C GLU A 182 58.01 -8.94 -7.25
N ALA A 183 57.28 -9.53 -6.31
CA ALA A 183 57.81 -10.54 -5.39
C ALA A 183 58.27 -11.80 -6.14
N ALA A 184 57.52 -12.25 -7.14
CA ALA A 184 57.90 -13.39 -7.98
C ALA A 184 59.19 -13.08 -8.77
N SER A 185 59.30 -11.88 -9.35
CA SER A 185 60.51 -11.41 -10.04
C SER A 185 61.72 -11.35 -9.11
N ALA A 186 61.53 -10.82 -7.90
CA ALA A 186 62.57 -10.78 -6.86
C ALA A 186 63.01 -12.19 -6.44
N ALA A 187 62.06 -13.11 -6.26
CA ALA A 187 62.35 -14.52 -5.95
C ALA A 187 63.19 -15.19 -7.05
N VAL A 188 62.86 -14.97 -8.32
CA VAL A 188 63.65 -15.47 -9.47
C VAL A 188 65.07 -14.89 -9.47
N SER A 189 65.22 -13.59 -9.20
CA SER A 189 66.53 -12.94 -9.13
C SER A 189 67.39 -13.46 -7.97
N LEU A 190 66.80 -13.65 -6.79
CA LEU A 190 67.47 -14.25 -5.63
C LEU A 190 67.88 -15.70 -5.90
N GLN A 191 67.03 -16.49 -6.57
CA GLN A 191 67.36 -17.85 -6.99
C GLN A 191 68.56 -17.86 -7.94
N ALA A 192 68.61 -16.95 -8.92
CA ALA A 192 69.73 -16.84 -9.85
C ALA A 192 71.04 -16.46 -9.13
N GLN A 193 71.01 -15.52 -8.18
CA GLN A 193 72.18 -15.14 -7.38
C GLN A 193 72.68 -16.28 -6.49
N ALA A 194 71.78 -17.01 -5.85
CA ALA A 194 72.13 -18.18 -5.05
C ALA A 194 72.77 -19.30 -5.90
N ALA A 195 72.26 -19.53 -7.10
CA ALA A 195 72.85 -20.47 -8.06
C ALA A 195 74.26 -20.02 -8.49
N ALA A 196 74.44 -18.73 -8.81
CA ALA A 196 75.74 -18.17 -9.16
C ALA A 196 76.77 -18.31 -8.03
N LEU A 197 76.39 -18.01 -6.78
CA LEU A 197 77.25 -18.19 -5.60
C LEU A 197 77.64 -19.66 -5.41
N THR A 198 76.68 -20.59 -5.56
CA THR A 198 76.95 -22.03 -5.49
C THR A 198 77.98 -22.46 -6.54
N GLN A 199 77.87 -21.93 -7.75
CA GLN A 199 78.81 -22.20 -8.83
C GLN A 199 80.21 -21.62 -8.57
N ILE A 200 80.31 -20.44 -7.94
CA ILE A 200 81.61 -19.89 -7.52
C ILE A 200 82.25 -20.80 -6.48
N VAL A 201 81.50 -21.21 -5.45
CA VAL A 201 82.02 -22.09 -4.39
C VAL A 201 82.45 -23.45 -4.93
N SER A 202 81.77 -24.01 -5.93
CA SER A 202 82.14 -25.32 -6.52
C SER A 202 83.46 -25.30 -7.31
N THR A 203 83.95 -24.12 -7.73
CA THR A 203 85.29 -23.99 -8.34
C THR A 203 86.43 -24.09 -7.33
N PHE A 204 86.15 -23.88 -6.04
CA PHE A 204 87.16 -24.07 -4.99
C PHE A 204 87.44 -25.57 -4.82
N LYS A 205 88.55 -26.03 -5.38
CA LYS A 205 89.10 -27.35 -5.09
C LYS A 205 89.79 -27.33 -3.74
N LEU A 206 89.17 -27.97 -2.75
CA LEU A 206 89.83 -28.27 -1.50
C LEU A 206 90.92 -29.31 -1.78
N THR A 207 92.18 -28.92 -1.59
CA THR A 207 93.28 -29.88 -1.53
C THR A 207 92.98 -30.81 -0.36
N SER A 208 92.85 -32.10 -0.63
CA SER A 208 92.90 -33.15 0.40
C SER A 208 94.30 -33.09 1.03
N ALA A 209 94.52 -32.13 1.92
CA ALA A 209 95.67 -32.13 2.80
C ALA A 209 95.45 -33.29 3.76
N SER A 210 96.02 -34.43 3.38
CA SER A 210 96.32 -35.54 4.26
C SER A 210 97.23 -35.00 5.36
N LEU A 211 96.64 -34.50 6.45
CA LEU A 211 97.33 -34.28 7.71
C LEU A 211 97.02 -35.47 8.61
N THR A 212 97.77 -36.52 8.31
CA THR A 212 98.16 -37.53 9.28
C THR A 212 99.09 -36.83 10.28
N ASP A 213 98.58 -36.40 11.45
CA ASP A 213 99.32 -36.60 12.69
C ASP A 213 98.42 -36.45 13.93
N ALA A 214 98.79 -37.21 14.95
CA ALA A 214 97.99 -37.65 16.06
C ALA A 214 97.65 -36.59 17.13
N ILE A 215 96.44 -36.68 17.69
CA ILE A 215 96.12 -36.20 19.05
C ILE A 215 95.27 -37.28 19.76
N PRO A 216 95.52 -37.60 21.04
CA PRO A 216 95.04 -38.82 21.69
C PRO A 216 93.56 -38.75 22.09
N HIS A 217 92.94 -39.93 22.16
CA HIS A 217 91.61 -40.17 22.72
C HIS A 217 91.45 -39.57 24.13
N HIS A 218 90.42 -38.75 24.31
CA HIS A 218 89.77 -38.56 25.61
C HIS A 218 88.31 -39.01 25.48
N ASP A 219 87.99 -40.06 26.23
CA ASP A 219 86.67 -40.65 26.37
C ASP A 219 85.85 -39.82 27.36
N THR A 220 84.82 -39.12 26.88
CA THR A 220 83.75 -38.60 27.73
C THR A 220 82.39 -38.70 27.03
N ASN A 221 81.66 -39.74 27.42
CA ASN A 221 80.27 -39.70 27.82
C ASN A 221 79.19 -39.46 26.72
N LYS A 222 78.49 -40.55 26.37
CA LYS A 222 77.20 -40.52 25.67
C LYS A 222 76.11 -40.00 26.61
N GLN A 223 75.60 -38.81 26.34
CA GLN A 223 74.26 -38.38 26.81
C GLN A 223 73.43 -37.93 25.60
N PRO A 224 72.18 -38.43 25.45
CA PRO A 224 71.33 -38.07 24.31
C PRO A 224 70.74 -36.66 24.52
N LEU A 225 70.80 -35.81 23.49
CA LEU A 225 70.05 -34.55 23.48
C LEU A 225 68.57 -34.80 23.14
N PRO A 226 67.63 -33.99 23.68
CA PRO A 226 66.20 -34.23 23.59
C PRO A 226 65.59 -33.68 22.29
N ASP A 227 64.51 -34.33 21.84
CA ASP A 227 63.60 -33.88 20.79
C ASP A 227 63.13 -32.43 21.01
N GLN A 228 63.54 -31.51 20.14
CA GLN A 228 62.89 -30.21 20.01
C GLN A 228 61.83 -30.26 18.90
N LYS A 229 60.59 -30.47 19.34
CA LYS A 229 59.38 -30.26 18.55
C LYS A 229 59.27 -28.79 18.11
N ALA A 230 58.84 -28.59 16.87
CA ALA A 230 58.37 -27.32 16.33
C ALA A 230 57.22 -26.73 17.17
N PRO A 231 57.11 -25.40 17.32
CA PRO A 231 55.89 -24.79 17.85
C PRO A 231 54.86 -24.66 16.73
N LEU A 232 53.76 -25.40 16.89
CA LEU A 232 52.45 -25.06 16.33
C LEU A 232 51.89 -23.87 17.13
N THR A 233 51.52 -22.79 16.47
CA THR A 233 50.46 -21.89 16.95
C THR A 233 49.25 -22.09 16.05
N ALA A 234 48.44 -23.09 16.39
CA ALA A 234 47.03 -23.14 16.03
C ALA A 234 46.27 -22.67 17.27
N GLU A 235 45.87 -21.41 17.28
CA GLU A 235 44.96 -20.88 18.28
C GLU A 235 43.53 -21.26 17.87
N THR A 236 42.96 -22.17 18.63
CA THR A 236 41.57 -22.60 18.57
C THR A 236 40.66 -21.48 19.07
N ALA A 237 39.81 -20.96 18.19
CA ALA A 237 38.54 -20.35 18.57
C ALA A 237 37.41 -21.16 17.92
N SER A 238 36.87 -22.12 18.67
CA SER A 238 35.57 -22.71 18.39
C SER A 238 34.75 -22.74 19.67
N THR A 239 33.75 -21.87 19.73
CA THR A 239 32.47 -22.04 20.42
C THR A 239 31.52 -21.04 19.75
N GLU A 240 30.74 -21.55 18.80
CA GLU A 240 29.27 -21.60 18.88
C GLU A 240 28.60 -20.21 18.81
N ASN A 241 28.09 -19.83 17.63
CA ASN A 241 26.64 -19.72 17.44
C ASN A 241 26.24 -19.54 15.96
N THR A 242 25.47 -20.52 15.48
CA THR A 242 24.25 -20.42 14.63
C THR A 242 24.19 -19.48 13.40
N GLU A 243 23.95 -20.15 12.27
CA GLU A 243 22.90 -19.86 11.27
C GLU A 243 23.15 -18.87 10.11
N SER A 244 22.69 -19.33 8.93
CA SER A 244 22.36 -18.60 7.70
C SER A 244 23.46 -18.40 6.64
N TRP A 245 23.73 -19.47 5.88
CA TRP A 245 24.17 -19.34 4.48
C TRP A 245 23.45 -20.37 3.60
N THR A 246 22.15 -20.15 3.39
CA THR A 246 21.38 -20.72 2.28
C THR A 246 20.35 -19.71 1.77
N SER A 247 20.79 -18.78 0.93
CA SER A 247 20.05 -18.33 -0.26
C SER A 247 20.84 -17.26 -1.02
N PHE A 248 21.26 -17.61 -2.22
CA PHE A 248 21.32 -16.72 -3.36
C PHE A 248 20.52 -17.38 -4.49
#